data_AF-A0A351GH32-F1
#
_entry.id   AF-A0A351GH32-F1
#
_cell.length_a   1.000
_cell.length_b   1.000
_cell.length_c   1.000
_cell.angle_alpha   90.00
_cell.angle_beta   90.00
_cell.angle_gamma   90.00
#
_symmetry.space_group_name_H-M   'P 1'
#
loop_
_entity.id
_entity.type
_entity.pdbx_description
1 polymer ?
#
loop_
_entity_poly.entity_id
_entity_poly.type
_entity_poly.pdbx_seq_one_letter_code
_entity_poly.pdbx_strand_id
1 'polypeptide(L)'
;MSEFYTNVSNDKVCTPAGYEDFYGVQRIHRDFYWHLITEQGQELKCSVNHPIKNNDGVFIKANEYKRGDVVQTDVGSQTLVYSEFVNEPIYLYDFIDVGERKELYTNGIVSHNCEFLGSTNTLIHATKLRALTFRTPLYEKNNFKCYHEPEPDRSYVIVVDTSRGLGLDYSAFIVFDITEYPYRGVGKYRSKDISPLLYPDVIYNAARKYNDAFVLVEINDIGEQVANILYNDFEYENIFRTSQKGGIQYITSGFSGGRAQLGVRTSKTVKRIGCSVLKDVVEQDKLIFEDYEYVNELCNFVQVKESFQAEQGFHDDIVMCTVLFSWLIRQDYFKDLTNKDLRKKLYADNQQMIEDDVLPFGFIDDGSGDDGIIDIDVDRLGWSLPSSDTISDKW
;
A
#
# COMPACT_ATOMS: atom_id res chain seq x y z
N MET A 1 -7.56 8.50 18.03
CA MET A 1 -7.53 7.03 18.27
C MET A 1 -8.96 6.53 18.13
N SER A 2 -9.18 5.48 17.33
CA SER A 2 -10.50 4.84 17.16
C SER A 2 -10.51 3.50 17.86
N GLU A 3 -11.56 3.22 18.61
CA GLU A 3 -11.79 1.94 19.30
C GLU A 3 -13.00 1.27 18.66
N PHE A 4 -12.93 -0.04 18.45
CA PHE A 4 -14.04 -0.82 17.88
C PHE A 4 -14.59 -1.81 18.90
N TYR A 5 -15.91 -1.87 18.99
CA TYR A 5 -16.64 -2.72 19.92
C TYR A 5 -17.64 -3.59 19.16
N THR A 6 -17.42 -4.91 19.15
CA THR A 6 -18.36 -5.87 18.55
C THR A 6 -19.63 -5.98 19.39
N ASN A 7 -20.78 -6.04 18.73
CA ASN A 7 -22.07 -6.32 19.39
C ASN A 7 -22.15 -7.80 19.77
N VAL A 8 -21.72 -8.13 20.99
CA VAL A 8 -21.77 -9.50 21.54
C VAL A 8 -23.05 -9.77 22.35
N SER A 9 -23.81 -8.73 22.65
CA SER A 9 -25.03 -8.75 23.47
C SER A 9 -26.31 -9.04 22.67
N ASN A 10 -26.22 -9.14 21.34
CA ASN A 10 -27.38 -9.18 20.42
C ASN A 10 -28.32 -7.97 20.60
N ASP A 11 -27.74 -6.81 20.91
CA ASP A 11 -28.51 -5.56 20.96
C ASP A 11 -28.98 -5.20 19.54
N LYS A 12 -30.10 -4.47 19.45
CA LYS A 12 -30.64 -3.95 18.19
C LYS A 12 -30.66 -2.43 18.22
N VAL A 13 -30.54 -1.82 17.05
CA VAL A 13 -30.62 -0.37 16.88
C VAL A 13 -31.96 0.02 16.26
N CYS A 14 -32.49 1.17 16.67
CA CYS A 14 -33.76 1.68 16.14
C CYS A 14 -33.55 2.30 14.76
N THR A 15 -34.33 1.86 13.78
CA THR A 15 -34.32 2.33 12.39
C THR A 15 -35.74 2.72 11.95
N PRO A 16 -35.89 3.44 10.82
CA PRO A 16 -37.21 3.71 10.25
C PRO A 16 -38.02 2.46 9.88
N ALA A 17 -37.36 1.29 9.77
CA ALA A 17 -38.01 0.01 9.49
C ALA A 17 -38.30 -0.84 10.75
N GLY A 18 -37.91 -0.35 11.94
CA GLY A 18 -38.03 -1.06 13.22
C GLY A 18 -36.67 -1.29 13.88
N TYR A 19 -36.58 -2.27 14.77
CA TYR A 19 -35.32 -2.63 15.41
C TYR A 19 -34.54 -3.62 14.54
N GLU A 20 -33.38 -3.19 14.05
CA GLU A 20 -32.50 -3.99 13.19
C GLU A 20 -31.20 -4.37 13.89
N ASP A 21 -30.60 -5.47 13.42
CA ASP A 21 -29.30 -5.93 13.91
C ASP A 21 -28.18 -5.00 13.41
N PHE A 22 -27.11 -4.93 14.20
CA PHE A 22 -25.89 -4.21 13.85
C PHE A 22 -24.66 -5.00 14.33
N TYR A 23 -23.54 -4.85 13.63
CA TYR A 23 -22.31 -5.62 13.89
C TYR A 23 -21.52 -5.10 15.09
N GLY A 24 -21.45 -3.79 15.26
CA GLY A 24 -20.69 -3.18 16.34
C GLY A 24 -20.80 -1.66 16.38
N VAL A 25 -20.01 -1.04 17.26
CA VAL A 25 -19.92 0.41 17.40
C VAL A 25 -18.45 0.81 17.34
N GLN A 26 -18.12 1.78 16.52
CA GLN A 26 -16.82 2.43 16.49
C GLN A 26 -16.89 3.72 17.31
N ARG A 27 -15.97 3.86 18.27
CA ARG A 27 -15.78 5.08 19.05
C ARG A 27 -14.60 5.85 18.49
N ILE A 28 -14.78 7.12 18.16
CA ILE A 28 -13.77 7.94 17.49
C ILE A 28 -13.55 9.23 18.25
N HIS A 29 -12.30 9.51 18.62
CA HIS A 29 -11.92 10.84 19.12
C HIS A 29 -11.81 11.85 17.97
N ARG A 30 -12.47 12.99 18.09
CA ARG A 30 -12.37 14.14 17.18
C ARG A 30 -12.10 15.41 17.98
N ASP A 31 -11.30 16.31 17.41
CA ASP A 31 -10.98 17.61 18.05
C ASP A 31 -12.09 18.65 17.83
N PHE A 32 -13.03 18.36 16.95
CA PHE A 32 -14.17 19.20 16.59
C PHE A 32 -15.34 18.34 16.09
N TYR A 33 -16.54 18.91 16.08
CA TYR A 33 -17.74 18.25 15.60
C TYR A 33 -18.74 19.23 14.99
N TRP A 34 -19.73 18.68 14.29
CA TRP A 34 -20.90 19.43 13.84
C TRP A 34 -22.07 19.18 14.78
N HIS A 35 -22.77 20.25 15.14
CA HIS A 35 -23.82 20.21 16.16
C HIS A 35 -25.14 20.73 15.61
N LEU A 36 -26.17 19.89 15.68
CA LEU A 36 -27.51 20.14 15.17
C LEU A 36 -28.53 20.01 16.29
N ILE A 37 -29.52 20.92 16.33
CA ILE A 37 -30.65 20.84 17.26
C ILE A 37 -31.95 21.09 16.48
N THR A 38 -32.92 20.21 16.64
CA THR A 38 -34.27 20.34 16.05
C THR A 38 -35.19 21.18 16.94
N GLU A 39 -36.30 21.67 16.39
CA GLU A 39 -37.30 22.46 17.15
C GLU A 39 -37.94 21.70 18.32
N GLN A 40 -38.00 20.37 18.26
CA GLN A 40 -38.45 19.52 19.37
C GLN A 40 -37.32 19.09 20.33
N GLY A 41 -36.10 19.60 20.12
CA GLY A 41 -34.98 19.43 21.04
C GLY A 41 -34.16 18.15 20.83
N GLN A 42 -34.30 17.46 19.69
CA GLN A 42 -33.37 16.39 19.33
C GLN A 42 -31.99 17.01 19.04
N GLU A 43 -30.96 16.52 19.72
CA GLU A 43 -29.60 17.03 19.64
C GLU A 43 -28.68 15.97 19.01
N LEU A 44 -28.01 16.34 17.92
CA LEU A 44 -27.03 15.46 17.24
C LEU A 44 -25.67 16.14 17.15
N LYS A 45 -24.67 15.46 17.74
CA LYS A 45 -23.24 15.78 17.61
C LYS A 45 -22.62 14.71 16.73
N CYS A 46 -22.06 15.12 15.60
CA CYS A 46 -21.63 14.19 14.58
C CYS A 46 -20.38 14.70 13.84
N SER A 47 -19.83 13.87 12.95
CA SER A 47 -18.75 14.31 12.08
C SER A 47 -19.26 15.36 11.09
N VAL A 48 -18.37 16.23 10.60
CA VAL A 48 -18.72 17.31 9.66
C VAL A 48 -19.40 16.79 8.38
N ASN A 49 -19.05 15.58 7.96
CA ASN A 49 -19.59 14.94 6.76
C ASN A 49 -20.68 13.90 7.05
N HIS A 50 -21.21 13.85 8.28
CA HIS A 50 -22.19 12.85 8.68
C HIS A 50 -23.46 12.96 7.81
N PRO A 51 -23.91 11.88 7.13
CA PRO A 51 -25.08 11.94 6.26
C PRO A 51 -26.38 11.94 7.07
N ILE A 52 -27.19 12.97 6.86
CA ILE A 52 -28.48 13.19 7.51
C ILE A 52 -29.54 13.32 6.43
N LYS A 53 -30.73 12.74 6.69
CA LYS A 53 -31.82 12.72 5.71
C LYS A 53 -32.59 14.03 5.76
N ASN A 54 -32.67 14.71 4.62
CA ASN A 54 -33.48 15.92 4.47
C ASN A 54 -34.97 15.57 4.28
N ASN A 55 -35.82 16.60 4.22
CA ASN A 55 -37.27 16.43 4.03
C ASN A 55 -37.66 15.71 2.72
N ASP A 56 -36.83 15.81 1.68
CA ASP A 56 -37.05 15.16 0.38
C ASP A 56 -36.63 13.68 0.38
N GLY A 57 -36.13 13.18 1.52
CA GLY A 57 -35.66 11.80 1.66
C GLY A 57 -34.24 11.56 1.13
N VAL A 58 -33.49 12.62 0.83
CA VAL A 58 -32.10 12.57 0.34
C VAL A 58 -31.14 12.76 1.50
N PHE A 59 -30.06 11.98 1.54
CA PHE A 59 -28.98 12.17 2.50
C PHE A 59 -28.02 13.27 2.04
N ILE A 60 -27.82 14.29 2.88
CA ILE A 60 -26.84 15.36 2.67
C ILE A 60 -25.96 15.48 3.91
N LYS A 61 -24.79 16.11 3.76
CA LYS A 61 -23.80 16.18 4.84
C LYS A 61 -24.23 17.16 5.93
N ALA A 62 -23.87 16.85 7.18
CA ALA A 62 -24.19 17.68 8.34
C ALA A 62 -23.82 19.16 8.17
N ASN A 63 -22.64 19.44 7.62
CA ASN A 63 -22.16 20.82 7.38
C ASN A 63 -22.88 21.60 6.28
N GLU A 64 -23.72 20.95 5.49
CA GLU A 64 -24.53 21.60 4.46
C GLU A 64 -25.85 22.15 5.05
N TYR A 65 -26.25 21.68 6.23
CA TYR A 65 -27.44 22.15 6.93
C TYR A 65 -27.23 23.49 7.63
N LYS A 66 -28.23 24.35 7.54
CA LYS A 66 -28.32 25.63 8.22
C LYS A 66 -29.57 25.69 9.09
N ARG A 67 -29.58 26.62 10.04
CA ARG A 67 -30.80 26.94 10.80
C ARG A 67 -31.94 27.28 9.83
N GLY A 68 -33.09 26.64 10.03
CA GLY A 68 -34.26 26.75 9.15
C GLY A 68 -34.43 25.58 8.18
N ASP A 69 -33.38 24.80 7.92
CA ASP A 69 -33.49 23.59 7.10
C ASP A 69 -34.25 22.49 7.83
N VAL A 70 -34.79 21.53 7.07
CA VAL A 70 -35.67 20.48 7.59
C VAL A 70 -35.02 19.11 7.44
N VAL A 71 -35.00 18.36 8.54
CA VAL A 71 -34.48 16.98 8.64
C VAL A 71 -35.61 16.00 8.93
N GLN A 72 -35.45 14.74 8.51
CA GLN A 72 -36.35 13.66 8.93
C GLN A 72 -35.95 13.12 10.29
N THR A 73 -36.95 12.86 11.13
CA THR A 73 -36.76 12.36 12.50
C THR A 73 -37.76 11.26 12.83
N ASP A 74 -37.64 10.65 14.01
CA ASP A 74 -38.56 9.61 14.52
C ASP A 74 -39.97 10.13 14.80
N VAL A 75 -40.13 11.46 14.95
CA VAL A 75 -41.42 12.15 15.15
C VAL A 75 -41.91 12.90 13.91
N GLY A 76 -41.30 12.62 12.75
CA GLY A 76 -41.60 13.26 11.47
C GLY A 76 -40.58 14.32 11.07
N SER A 77 -40.90 15.14 10.07
CA SER A 77 -40.00 16.21 9.61
C SER A 77 -39.91 17.32 10.66
N GLN A 78 -38.70 17.79 10.93
CA GLN A 78 -38.42 18.79 11.96
C GLN A 78 -37.48 19.88 11.42
N THR A 79 -37.75 21.13 11.78
CA THR A 79 -36.88 22.26 11.44
C THR A 79 -35.69 22.34 12.40
N LEU A 80 -34.50 22.58 11.86
CA LEU A 80 -33.30 22.84 12.62
C LEU A 80 -33.34 24.25 13.22
N VAL A 81 -33.27 24.34 14.55
CA VAL A 81 -33.14 25.61 15.28
C VAL A 81 -31.68 25.98 15.54
N TYR A 82 -30.77 25.02 15.39
CA TYR A 82 -29.32 25.19 15.55
C TYR A 82 -28.57 24.26 14.59
N SER A 83 -27.51 24.77 13.95
CA SER A 83 -26.59 24.01 13.09
C SER A 83 -25.27 24.76 13.02
N GLU A 84 -24.25 24.32 13.76
CA GLU A 84 -22.97 25.04 13.85
C GLU A 84 -21.78 24.08 14.00
N PHE A 85 -20.61 24.56 13.55
CA PHE A 85 -19.32 23.94 13.83
C PHE A 85 -18.88 24.22 15.26
N VAL A 86 -18.43 23.20 15.98
CA VAL A 86 -17.91 23.34 17.35
C VAL A 86 -16.49 22.81 17.42
N ASN A 87 -15.56 23.68 17.83
CA ASN A 87 -14.14 23.36 17.97
C ASN A 87 -13.80 22.89 19.39
N GLU A 88 -14.42 21.79 19.80
CA GLU A 88 -14.20 21.16 21.10
C GLU A 88 -14.00 19.65 20.93
N PRO A 89 -13.08 19.04 21.70
CA PRO A 89 -12.81 17.61 21.58
C PRO A 89 -13.99 16.78 22.07
N ILE A 90 -14.32 15.73 21.33
CA ILE A 90 -15.46 14.84 21.61
C ILE A 90 -15.15 13.40 21.19
N TYR A 91 -15.81 12.44 21.85
CA TYR A 91 -15.92 11.07 21.34
C TYR A 91 -17.24 10.90 20.61
N LEU A 92 -17.16 10.56 19.32
CA LEU A 92 -18.30 10.17 18.49
C LEU A 92 -18.44 8.65 18.47
N TYR A 93 -19.66 8.17 18.23
CA TYR A 93 -20.00 6.75 18.18
C TYR A 93 -20.77 6.45 16.91
N ASP A 94 -20.20 5.61 16.07
CA ASP A 94 -20.79 5.19 14.81
C ASP A 94 -21.16 3.71 14.90
N PHE A 95 -22.44 3.40 14.68
CA PHE A 95 -22.86 2.01 14.52
C PHE A 95 -22.26 1.43 13.25
N ILE A 96 -22.08 0.12 13.18
CA ILE A 96 -21.53 -0.59 12.01
C ILE A 96 -22.51 -1.66 11.56
N ASP A 97 -22.72 -1.76 10.24
CA ASP A 97 -23.56 -2.76 9.59
C ASP A 97 -25.02 -2.79 10.08
N VAL A 98 -25.67 -1.63 10.14
CA VAL A 98 -27.06 -1.50 10.63
C VAL A 98 -28.06 -1.92 9.57
N GLY A 99 -28.74 -3.05 9.76
CA GLY A 99 -29.83 -3.48 8.88
C GLY A 99 -29.46 -3.56 7.40
N GLU A 100 -30.46 -3.72 6.53
CA GLU A 100 -30.23 -3.73 5.07
C GLU A 100 -30.12 -2.32 4.49
N ARG A 101 -30.94 -1.38 4.98
CA ARG A 101 -31.07 -0.02 4.43
C ARG A 101 -30.00 0.94 4.93
N LYS A 102 -29.22 0.55 5.95
CA LYS A 102 -28.20 1.39 6.61
C LYS A 102 -28.74 2.73 7.15
N GLU A 103 -30.06 2.86 7.28
CA GLU A 103 -30.70 4.01 7.93
C GLU A 103 -30.88 3.69 9.41
N LEU A 104 -30.66 4.68 10.27
CA LEU A 104 -30.89 4.56 11.70
C LEU A 104 -31.29 5.90 12.31
N TYR A 105 -31.88 5.85 13.49
CA TYR A 105 -32.05 7.04 14.31
C TYR A 105 -30.81 7.29 15.17
N THR A 106 -30.20 8.46 15.03
CA THR A 106 -29.16 8.97 15.94
C THR A 106 -29.76 10.12 16.74
N ASN A 107 -30.04 9.87 18.01
CA ASN A 107 -30.77 10.81 18.87
C ASN A 107 -32.09 11.32 18.25
N GLY A 108 -32.82 10.42 17.59
CA GLY A 108 -34.10 10.72 16.92
C GLY A 108 -33.97 11.28 15.50
N ILE A 109 -32.78 11.68 15.04
CA ILE A 109 -32.57 12.19 13.68
C ILE A 109 -32.22 11.04 12.74
N VAL A 110 -32.85 10.98 11.56
CA VAL A 110 -32.56 9.94 10.56
C VAL A 110 -31.19 10.19 9.95
N SER A 111 -30.28 9.28 10.26
CA SER A 111 -28.92 9.24 9.74
C SER A 111 -28.73 8.05 8.83
N HIS A 112 -27.73 8.12 7.96
CA HIS A 112 -27.23 6.95 7.27
C HIS A 112 -25.92 6.51 7.91
N ASN A 113 -25.83 5.23 8.25
CA ASN A 113 -24.58 4.59 8.57
C ASN A 113 -23.77 4.44 7.27
N CYS A 114 -23.00 5.46 6.93
CA CYS A 114 -21.99 5.39 5.89
C CYS A 114 -20.64 5.03 6.50
N GLU A 115 -20.45 3.77 6.87
CA GLU A 115 -19.19 3.14 6.46
C GLU A 115 -19.48 2.38 5.17
N PHE A 116 -19.20 3.06 4.05
CA PHE A 116 -19.05 2.40 2.76
C PHE A 116 -17.82 1.49 2.86
N LEU A 117 -18.00 0.32 3.46
CA LEU A 117 -16.96 -0.68 3.66
C LEU A 117 -16.72 -1.53 2.39
N GLY A 118 -16.94 -0.91 1.23
CA GLY A 118 -16.89 -1.54 -0.08
C GLY A 118 -17.92 -0.97 -1.05
N SER A 119 -17.53 -0.50 -2.24
CA SER A 119 -18.50 -0.37 -3.32
C SER A 119 -19.05 -1.75 -3.71
N THR A 120 -20.12 -1.79 -4.51
CA THR A 120 -20.59 -3.08 -5.04
C THR A 120 -19.50 -3.76 -5.89
N ASN A 121 -19.29 -5.06 -5.69
CA ASN A 121 -18.30 -5.88 -6.40
C ASN A 121 -16.82 -5.51 -6.15
N THR A 122 -16.43 -5.24 -4.90
CA THR A 122 -15.02 -5.13 -4.51
C THR A 122 -14.24 -6.43 -4.73
N LEU A 123 -12.91 -6.31 -4.90
CA LEU A 123 -12.02 -7.47 -4.98
C LEU A 123 -12.09 -8.34 -3.71
N ILE A 124 -12.00 -7.70 -2.54
CA ILE A 124 -12.04 -8.35 -1.22
C ILE A 124 -13.49 -8.40 -0.74
N HIS A 125 -13.90 -9.53 -0.18
CA HIS A 125 -15.25 -9.70 0.32
C HIS A 125 -15.56 -8.69 1.42
N ALA A 126 -16.77 -8.12 1.41
CA ALA A 126 -17.20 -7.09 2.35
C ALA A 126 -16.93 -7.50 3.81
N THR A 127 -17.31 -8.72 4.22
CA THR A 127 -17.04 -9.22 5.58
C THR A 127 -15.56 -9.15 5.97
N LYS A 128 -14.65 -9.38 5.03
CA LYS A 128 -13.22 -9.28 5.31
C LYS A 128 -12.78 -7.82 5.42
N LEU A 129 -13.26 -6.95 4.52
CA LEU A 129 -12.99 -5.51 4.59
C LEU A 129 -13.37 -4.91 5.96
N ARG A 130 -14.51 -5.33 6.52
CA ARG A 130 -14.96 -4.89 7.86
C ARG A 130 -14.08 -5.36 9.01
N ALA A 131 -13.36 -6.46 8.80
CA ALA A 131 -12.43 -7.01 9.78
C ALA A 131 -11.00 -6.45 9.64
N LEU A 132 -10.69 -5.73 8.55
CA LEU A 132 -9.38 -5.11 8.39
C LEU A 132 -9.23 -3.96 9.40
N THR A 133 -8.12 -3.97 10.12
CA THR A 133 -7.77 -2.91 11.08
C THR A 133 -6.74 -1.98 10.47
N PHE A 134 -6.72 -0.75 10.94
CA PHE A 134 -5.64 0.20 10.67
C PHE A 134 -5.12 0.75 11.99
N ARG A 135 -3.86 1.18 11.99
CA ARG A 135 -3.23 1.79 13.16
C ARG A 135 -2.52 3.09 12.79
N THR A 136 -2.21 3.90 13.80
CA THR A 136 -1.36 5.06 13.60
C THR A 136 0.07 4.57 13.31
N PRO A 137 0.77 5.13 12.29
CA PRO A 137 2.17 4.79 12.06
C PRO A 137 3.02 5.17 13.28
N LEU A 138 4.12 4.46 13.49
CA LEU A 138 5.12 4.79 14.52
C LEU A 138 5.66 6.20 14.32
N TYR A 139 5.91 6.57 13.07
CA TYR A 139 6.23 7.93 12.68
C TYR A 139 5.87 8.16 11.21
N GLU A 140 5.75 9.44 10.85
CA GLU A 140 5.61 9.89 9.47
C GLU A 140 6.66 10.97 9.19
N LYS A 141 7.39 10.82 8.08
CA LYS A 141 8.42 11.79 7.65
C LYS A 141 8.51 11.80 6.13
N ASN A 142 8.45 12.99 5.53
CA ASN A 142 8.58 13.18 4.07
C ASN A 142 7.67 12.24 3.26
N ASN A 143 6.39 12.15 3.64
CA ASN A 143 5.38 11.26 3.04
C ASN A 143 5.65 9.75 3.19
N PHE A 144 6.67 9.34 3.96
CA PHE A 144 6.89 7.97 4.37
C PHE A 144 6.27 7.72 5.75
N LYS A 145 5.35 6.77 5.84
CA LYS A 145 4.73 6.26 7.05
C LYS A 145 5.41 4.95 7.44
N CYS A 146 5.98 4.90 8.63
CA CYS A 146 6.59 3.70 9.19
C CYS A 146 5.62 3.01 10.15
N TYR A 147 5.34 1.73 9.92
CA TYR A 147 4.54 0.91 10.83
C TYR A 147 5.43 0.00 11.68
N HIS A 148 6.50 -0.54 11.11
CA HIS A 148 7.52 -1.28 11.85
C HIS A 148 8.92 -0.81 11.42
N GLU A 149 9.79 -0.60 12.40
CA GLU A 149 11.21 -0.36 12.16
C GLU A 149 11.87 -1.62 11.58
N PRO A 150 12.95 -1.48 10.79
CA PRO A 150 13.70 -2.63 10.31
C PRO A 150 14.33 -3.39 11.48
N GLU A 151 14.24 -4.72 11.43
CA GLU A 151 14.88 -5.60 12.39
C GLU A 151 16.04 -6.34 11.72
N PRO A 152 17.14 -6.60 12.44
CA PRO A 152 18.23 -7.44 11.92
C PRO A 152 17.72 -8.82 11.48
N ASP A 153 18.38 -9.40 10.48
CA ASP A 153 18.10 -10.74 9.94
C ASP A 153 16.71 -10.95 9.31
N ARG A 154 15.86 -9.91 9.28
CA ARG A 154 14.61 -9.90 8.51
C ARG A 154 14.86 -9.55 7.06
N SER A 155 14.01 -10.07 6.19
CA SER A 155 14.10 -9.88 4.73
C SER A 155 12.92 -9.07 4.25
N TYR A 156 13.20 -8.05 3.44
CA TYR A 156 12.18 -7.11 2.99
C TYR A 156 12.11 -7.04 1.47
N VAL A 157 10.92 -6.68 0.99
CA VAL A 157 10.65 -6.35 -0.41
C VAL A 157 9.98 -4.99 -0.48
N ILE A 158 10.41 -4.14 -1.40
CA ILE A 158 9.73 -2.90 -1.76
C ILE A 158 9.04 -3.10 -3.11
N VAL A 159 7.74 -2.85 -3.17
CA VAL A 159 7.02 -2.78 -4.45
C VAL A 159 6.70 -1.33 -4.75
N VAL A 160 7.10 -0.88 -5.93
CA VAL A 160 7.05 0.51 -6.36
C VAL A 160 6.07 0.64 -7.51
N ASP A 161 5.08 1.51 -7.33
CA ASP A 161 4.22 2.03 -8.38
C ASP A 161 4.64 3.48 -8.71
N THR A 162 4.63 3.83 -9.99
CA THR A 162 5.15 5.10 -10.50
C THR A 162 4.08 5.86 -11.25
N SER A 163 3.86 7.12 -10.88
CA SER A 163 2.98 8.04 -11.60
C SER A 163 3.79 9.08 -12.36
N ARG A 164 3.26 9.61 -13.48
CA ARG A 164 3.92 10.71 -14.22
C ARG A 164 4.09 12.03 -13.43
N GLY A 165 3.55 12.16 -12.23
CA GLY A 165 3.68 13.37 -11.40
C GLY A 165 2.87 14.56 -11.92
N LEU A 166 1.81 14.31 -12.72
CA LEU A 166 0.92 15.33 -13.27
C LEU A 166 -0.26 15.68 -12.33
N GLY A 167 -0.18 15.29 -11.05
CA GLY A 167 -1.17 15.60 -10.02
C GLY A 167 -2.47 14.79 -10.06
N LEU A 168 -2.58 13.79 -10.94
CA LEU A 168 -3.75 12.90 -11.05
C LEU A 168 -3.56 11.56 -10.32
N ASP A 169 -2.38 10.97 -10.41
CA ASP A 169 -2.02 9.68 -9.79
C ASP A 169 -0.83 9.85 -8.85
N TYR A 170 -0.63 8.93 -7.90
CA TYR A 170 0.45 9.04 -6.92
C TYR A 170 1.60 8.10 -7.25
N SER A 171 2.82 8.56 -7.01
CA SER A 171 3.96 7.65 -6.89
C SER A 171 3.94 7.06 -5.48
N ALA A 172 3.87 5.74 -5.40
CA ALA A 172 3.72 5.03 -4.14
C ALA A 172 4.63 3.81 -4.07
N PHE A 173 5.11 3.49 -2.87
CA PHE A 173 5.73 2.20 -2.63
C PHE A 173 5.35 1.66 -1.27
N ILE A 174 5.37 0.34 -1.14
CA ILE A 174 5.13 -0.36 0.12
C ILE A 174 6.34 -1.24 0.41
N VAL A 175 6.81 -1.17 1.65
CA VAL A 175 7.81 -2.07 2.21
C VAL A 175 7.09 -3.24 2.87
N PHE A 176 7.35 -4.45 2.40
CA PHE A 176 6.83 -5.69 2.95
C PHE A 176 7.92 -6.46 3.68
N ASP A 177 7.63 -6.89 4.90
CA ASP A 177 8.38 -7.94 5.58
C ASP A 177 7.92 -9.30 5.05
N ILE A 178 8.87 -10.01 4.44
CA ILE A 178 8.66 -11.32 3.80
C ILE A 178 9.32 -12.46 4.56
N THR A 179 9.76 -12.20 5.80
CA THR A 179 10.56 -13.16 6.59
C THR A 179 9.77 -14.43 6.92
N GLU A 180 8.49 -14.27 7.26
CA GLU A 180 7.61 -15.37 7.67
C GLU A 180 6.14 -15.01 7.40
N TYR A 181 5.28 -16.03 7.33
CA TYR A 181 3.84 -15.79 7.32
C TYR A 181 3.33 -15.43 8.73
N PRO A 182 2.38 -14.49 8.85
CA PRO A 182 1.85 -13.65 7.76
C PRO A 182 2.85 -12.58 7.35
N TYR A 183 2.93 -12.30 6.03
CA TYR A 183 3.70 -11.17 5.53
C TYR A 183 3.07 -9.86 5.99
N ARG A 184 3.89 -8.83 6.18
CA ARG A 184 3.43 -7.55 6.76
C ARG A 184 3.82 -6.36 5.93
N GLY A 185 2.88 -5.47 5.64
CA GLY A 185 3.21 -4.11 5.18
C GLY A 185 3.78 -3.31 6.35
N VAL A 186 5.07 -2.98 6.31
CA VAL A 186 5.81 -2.37 7.42
C VAL A 186 6.13 -0.89 7.20
N GLY A 187 6.01 -0.41 5.97
CA GLY A 187 6.23 0.99 5.63
C GLY A 187 5.56 1.34 4.30
N LYS A 188 5.21 2.61 4.13
CA LYS A 188 4.57 3.10 2.91
C LYS A 188 5.02 4.51 2.59
N TYR A 189 5.33 4.76 1.34
CA TYR A 189 5.47 6.10 0.78
C TYR A 189 4.35 6.38 -0.20
N ARG A 190 3.84 7.61 -0.22
CA ARG A 190 2.90 8.07 -1.24
C ARG A 190 3.05 9.56 -1.49
N SER A 191 3.27 9.97 -2.73
CA SER A 191 3.34 11.40 -3.10
C SER A 191 2.84 11.65 -4.51
N LYS A 192 2.01 12.69 -4.66
CA LYS A 192 1.54 13.20 -5.95
C LYS A 192 2.49 14.24 -6.58
N ASP A 193 3.39 14.80 -5.77
CA ASP A 193 4.23 15.95 -6.12
C ASP A 193 5.71 15.57 -6.33
N ILE A 194 6.08 14.31 -6.10
CA ILE A 194 7.47 13.87 -6.24
C ILE A 194 7.89 13.85 -7.71
N SER A 195 9.02 14.50 -8.00
CA SER A 195 9.63 14.42 -9.32
C SER A 195 10.07 13.00 -9.62
N PRO A 196 9.79 12.44 -10.82
CA PRO A 196 10.31 11.15 -11.25
C PRO A 196 11.83 11.00 -11.14
N LEU A 197 12.57 12.11 -11.22
CA LEU A 197 14.03 12.11 -11.07
C LEU A 197 14.49 11.98 -9.60
N LEU A 198 13.66 12.39 -8.64
CA LEU A 198 13.95 12.30 -7.20
C LEU A 198 13.32 11.07 -6.54
N TYR A 199 12.38 10.43 -7.23
CA TYR A 199 11.72 9.25 -6.69
C TYR A 199 12.67 8.06 -6.46
N PRO A 200 13.66 7.80 -7.35
CA PRO A 200 14.73 6.83 -7.09
C PRO A 200 15.42 7.04 -5.74
N ASP A 201 15.74 8.28 -5.35
CA ASP A 201 16.43 8.55 -4.07
C ASP A 201 15.60 8.08 -2.88
N VAL A 202 14.28 8.30 -2.93
CA VAL A 202 13.38 7.89 -1.85
C VAL A 202 13.33 6.36 -1.75
N ILE A 203 13.23 5.68 -2.89
CA ILE A 203 13.20 4.22 -2.96
C ILE A 203 14.52 3.63 -2.47
N TYR A 204 15.65 4.16 -2.95
CA TYR A 204 17.00 3.73 -2.57
C TYR A 204 17.22 3.85 -1.06
N ASN A 205 16.91 5.01 -0.48
CA ASN A 205 17.06 5.22 0.95
C ASN A 205 16.18 4.28 1.78
N ALA A 206 14.95 4.02 1.34
CA ALA A 206 14.08 3.03 1.98
C ALA A 206 14.65 1.61 1.86
N ALA A 207 15.14 1.22 0.67
CA ALA A 207 15.68 -0.10 0.41
C ALA A 207 16.92 -0.38 1.26
N ARG A 208 17.86 0.58 1.33
CA ARG A 208 19.05 0.53 2.19
C ARG A 208 18.67 0.48 3.68
N LYS A 209 17.67 1.25 4.11
CA LYS A 209 17.19 1.21 5.50
C LYS A 209 16.62 -0.15 5.89
N TYR A 210 15.90 -0.82 4.99
CA TYR A 210 15.26 -2.11 5.24
C TYR A 210 16.11 -3.29 4.77
N ASN A 211 17.34 -3.38 5.27
CA ASN A 211 18.29 -4.49 5.05
C ASN A 211 18.53 -4.82 3.57
N ASP A 212 18.79 -3.81 2.75
CA ASP A 212 18.99 -3.96 1.30
C ASP A 212 17.82 -4.70 0.64
N ALA A 213 16.61 -4.24 0.92
CA ALA A 213 15.36 -4.83 0.47
C ALA A 213 15.33 -5.07 -1.05
N PHE A 214 14.79 -6.19 -1.50
CA PHE A 214 14.58 -6.39 -2.93
C PHE A 214 13.51 -5.44 -3.47
N VAL A 215 13.73 -4.83 -4.63
CA VAL A 215 12.82 -3.83 -5.20
C VAL A 215 12.16 -4.38 -6.46
N LEU A 216 10.83 -4.36 -6.49
CA LEU A 216 10.03 -4.63 -7.69
C LEU A 216 9.42 -3.31 -8.17
N VAL A 217 9.91 -2.80 -9.31
CA VAL A 217 9.40 -1.57 -9.92
C VAL A 217 8.36 -1.91 -10.98
N GLU A 218 7.18 -1.28 -10.93
CA GLU A 218 6.28 -1.24 -12.08
C GLU A 218 6.92 -0.40 -13.20
N ILE A 219 7.19 -0.99 -14.35
CA ILE A 219 7.83 -0.32 -15.50
C ILE A 219 6.85 0.11 -16.59
N ASN A 220 5.62 0.45 -16.18
CA ASN A 220 4.73 1.20 -17.04
C ASN A 220 5.15 2.67 -17.06
N ASP A 221 5.02 3.31 -18.22
CA ASP A 221 5.39 4.72 -18.42
C ASP A 221 6.80 5.07 -17.92
N ILE A 222 6.90 5.90 -16.87
CA ILE A 222 8.16 6.44 -16.33
C ILE A 222 8.89 5.45 -15.42
N GLY A 223 8.27 4.33 -15.06
CA GLY A 223 8.88 3.38 -14.13
C GLY A 223 10.12 2.69 -14.68
N GLU A 224 10.23 2.55 -16.01
CA GLU A 224 11.46 2.08 -16.66
C GLU A 224 12.64 3.04 -16.40
N GLN A 225 12.39 4.35 -16.37
CA GLN A 225 13.43 5.32 -16.01
C GLN A 225 13.81 5.19 -14.54
N VAL A 226 12.83 5.04 -13.64
CA VAL A 226 13.07 4.86 -12.20
C VAL A 226 13.92 3.61 -11.95
N ALA A 227 13.58 2.49 -12.58
CA ALA A 227 14.33 1.24 -12.46
C ALA A 227 15.77 1.36 -13.00
N ASN A 228 15.96 2.07 -14.12
CA ASN A 228 17.29 2.29 -14.70
C ASN A 228 18.17 3.20 -13.84
N ILE A 229 17.61 4.25 -13.22
CA ILE A 229 18.37 5.13 -12.30
C ILE A 229 18.79 4.32 -11.07
N LEU A 230 17.86 3.55 -10.48
CA LEU A 230 18.19 2.69 -9.34
C LEU A 230 19.31 1.70 -9.68
N TYR A 231 19.24 1.05 -10.84
CA TYR A 231 20.21 0.02 -11.21
C TYR A 231 21.55 0.56 -11.69
N ASN A 232 21.55 1.52 -12.63
CA ASN A 232 22.78 1.97 -13.29
C ASN A 232 23.43 3.16 -12.58
N ASP A 233 22.63 4.10 -12.05
CA ASP A 233 23.17 5.34 -11.48
C ASP A 233 23.47 5.17 -9.99
N PHE A 234 22.59 4.48 -9.25
CA PHE A 234 22.78 4.18 -7.83
C PHE A 234 23.40 2.81 -7.56
N GLU A 235 23.66 2.04 -8.61
CA GLU A 235 24.28 0.71 -8.53
C GLU A 235 23.53 -0.23 -7.58
N TYR A 236 22.20 -0.07 -7.48
CA TYR A 236 21.36 -0.88 -6.60
C TYR A 236 20.98 -2.19 -7.29
N GLU A 237 21.72 -3.26 -6.98
CA GLU A 237 21.59 -4.55 -7.66
C GLU A 237 20.37 -5.37 -7.23
N ASN A 238 19.81 -5.13 -6.04
CA ASN A 238 18.67 -5.89 -5.48
C ASN A 238 17.33 -5.51 -6.14
N ILE A 239 17.29 -5.48 -7.47
CA ILE A 239 16.09 -5.20 -8.26
C ILE A 239 15.63 -6.47 -8.94
N PHE A 240 14.34 -6.78 -8.78
CA PHE A 240 13.73 -7.92 -9.46
C PHE A 240 13.75 -7.74 -10.97
N ARG A 241 14.21 -8.77 -11.68
CA ARG A 241 14.19 -8.81 -13.14
C ARG A 241 13.07 -9.71 -13.63
N THR A 242 12.40 -9.29 -14.71
CA THR A 242 11.40 -10.13 -15.37
C THR A 242 11.86 -10.55 -16.77
N SER A 243 11.45 -11.74 -17.17
CA SER A 243 11.54 -12.24 -18.53
C SER A 243 10.17 -12.73 -18.99
N GLN A 244 10.02 -13.02 -20.28
CA GLN A 244 8.76 -13.44 -20.87
C GLN A 244 8.90 -14.82 -21.51
N LYS A 245 7.94 -15.70 -21.22
CA LYS A 245 7.81 -17.00 -21.88
C LYS A 245 6.35 -17.21 -22.26
N GLY A 246 6.08 -17.38 -23.56
CA GLY A 246 4.72 -17.54 -24.07
C GLY A 246 3.80 -16.34 -23.75
N GLY A 247 4.35 -15.12 -23.70
CA GLY A 247 3.61 -13.90 -23.35
C GLY A 247 3.28 -13.74 -21.86
N ILE A 248 3.73 -14.66 -21.00
CA ILE A 248 3.59 -14.59 -19.55
C ILE A 248 4.92 -14.11 -18.96
N GLN A 249 4.85 -13.08 -18.11
CA GLN A 249 6.02 -12.60 -17.36
C GLN A 249 6.30 -13.50 -16.17
N TYR A 250 7.58 -13.71 -15.89
CA TYR A 250 8.08 -14.42 -14.71
C TYR A 250 9.36 -13.78 -14.20
N ILE A 251 9.66 -13.94 -12.92
CA ILE A 251 10.89 -13.44 -12.29
C ILE A 251 12.06 -14.34 -12.69
N THR A 252 13.19 -13.72 -13.05
CA THR A 252 14.43 -14.41 -13.44
C THR A 252 15.61 -13.88 -12.62
N SER A 253 16.63 -14.71 -12.43
CA SER A 253 17.92 -14.31 -11.85
C SER A 253 18.69 -13.33 -12.75
N GLY A 254 18.26 -13.13 -14.00
CA GLY A 254 18.90 -12.21 -14.94
C GLY A 254 19.99 -12.83 -15.82
N PHE A 255 20.38 -14.07 -15.55
CA PHE A 255 21.35 -14.84 -16.35
C PHE A 255 20.71 -15.71 -17.44
N SER A 256 19.38 -15.74 -17.49
CA SER A 256 18.66 -16.38 -18.59
C SER A 256 18.87 -15.54 -19.85
N GLY A 257 19.59 -16.04 -20.86
CA GLY A 257 20.02 -15.33 -22.08
C GLY A 257 18.94 -14.72 -23.00
N GLY A 258 17.73 -14.46 -22.49
CA GLY A 258 16.75 -13.57 -23.09
C GLY A 258 16.86 -12.13 -22.55
N ARG A 259 16.18 -11.19 -23.21
CA ARG A 259 16.12 -9.78 -22.76
C ARG A 259 15.34 -9.64 -21.45
N ALA A 260 16.03 -9.74 -20.32
CA ALA A 260 15.47 -9.44 -19.01
C ALA A 260 15.21 -7.92 -18.87
N GLN A 261 14.12 -7.56 -18.22
CA GLN A 261 13.75 -6.17 -17.91
C GLN A 261 13.87 -5.94 -16.40
N LEU A 262 14.33 -4.75 -16.00
CA LEU A 262 14.43 -4.34 -14.59
C LEU A 262 13.04 -3.94 -14.09
N GLY A 263 12.37 -4.81 -13.33
CA GLY A 263 11.00 -4.60 -12.87
C GLY A 263 9.95 -5.38 -13.67
N VAL A 264 8.68 -5.05 -13.48
CA VAL A 264 7.53 -5.77 -14.05
C VAL A 264 6.63 -4.83 -14.84
N ARG A 265 6.21 -5.23 -16.03
CA ARG A 265 5.19 -4.50 -16.79
C ARG A 265 3.79 -4.96 -16.37
N THR A 266 2.92 -4.08 -15.90
CA THR A 266 1.58 -4.49 -15.44
C THR A 266 0.67 -4.82 -16.62
N SER A 267 0.75 -6.06 -17.12
CA SER A 267 -0.13 -6.59 -18.17
C SER A 267 -1.45 -7.08 -17.59
N LYS A 268 -2.47 -7.29 -18.45
CA LYS A 268 -3.77 -7.88 -18.03
C LYS A 268 -3.58 -9.19 -17.28
N THR A 269 -2.64 -10.03 -17.71
CA THR A 269 -2.34 -11.31 -17.07
C THR A 269 -1.70 -11.11 -15.69
N VAL A 270 -0.73 -10.20 -15.56
CA VAL A 270 -0.09 -9.86 -14.28
C VAL A 270 -1.14 -9.34 -13.30
N LYS A 271 -1.94 -8.34 -13.70
CA LYS A 271 -2.98 -7.75 -12.85
C LYS A 271 -4.02 -8.79 -12.42
N ARG A 272 -4.50 -9.63 -13.35
CA ARG A 272 -5.48 -10.68 -13.05
C ARG A 272 -4.95 -11.71 -12.05
N ILE A 273 -3.71 -12.19 -12.25
CA ILE A 273 -3.07 -13.13 -11.32
C ILE A 273 -2.84 -12.46 -9.96
N GLY A 274 -2.33 -11.22 -9.96
CA GLY A 274 -2.08 -10.44 -8.75
C GLY A 274 -3.36 -10.21 -7.95
N CYS A 275 -4.47 -9.80 -8.58
CA CYS A 275 -5.77 -9.61 -7.92
C CYS A 275 -6.28 -10.92 -7.31
N SER A 276 -6.20 -12.03 -8.05
CA SER A 276 -6.62 -13.35 -7.56
C SER A 276 -5.83 -13.75 -6.31
N VAL A 277 -4.50 -13.58 -6.33
CA VAL A 277 -3.65 -13.94 -5.19
C VAL A 277 -3.85 -12.96 -4.03
N LEU A 278 -4.01 -11.67 -4.32
CA LEU A 278 -4.26 -10.63 -3.30
C LEU A 278 -5.54 -10.96 -2.52
N LYS A 279 -6.60 -11.34 -3.22
CA LYS A 279 -7.85 -11.81 -2.61
C LYS A 279 -7.58 -12.96 -1.64
N ASP A 280 -6.89 -14.00 -2.11
CA ASP A 280 -6.61 -15.18 -1.30
C ASP A 280 -5.78 -14.84 -0.05
N VAL A 281 -4.71 -14.05 -0.19
CA VAL A 281 -3.80 -13.78 0.95
C VAL A 281 -4.37 -12.79 1.95
N VAL A 282 -5.19 -11.83 1.51
CA VAL A 282 -5.88 -10.91 2.42
C VAL A 282 -6.99 -11.66 3.15
N GLU A 283 -7.84 -12.41 2.45
CA GLU A 283 -8.96 -13.14 3.06
C GLU A 283 -8.53 -14.25 4.02
N GLN A 284 -7.33 -14.81 3.83
CA GLN A 284 -6.76 -15.84 4.70
C GLN A 284 -5.78 -15.30 5.74
N ASP A 285 -5.71 -13.98 5.96
CA ASP A 285 -4.80 -13.35 6.94
C ASP A 285 -3.31 -13.68 6.72
N LYS A 286 -2.91 -13.95 5.46
CA LYS A 286 -1.52 -14.22 5.08
C LYS A 286 -0.73 -12.97 4.71
N LEU A 287 -1.44 -11.87 4.43
CA LEU A 287 -0.89 -10.53 4.28
C LEU A 287 -1.62 -9.58 5.23
N ILE A 288 -0.89 -8.94 6.13
CA ILE A 288 -1.42 -7.96 7.08
C ILE A 288 -0.82 -6.60 6.74
N PHE A 289 -1.66 -5.61 6.48
CA PHE A 289 -1.21 -4.23 6.30
C PHE A 289 -2.20 -3.27 6.95
N GLU A 290 -1.82 -2.76 8.13
CA GLU A 290 -2.71 -1.97 9.00
C GLU A 290 -2.66 -0.47 8.66
N ASP A 291 -2.85 -0.14 7.39
CA ASP A 291 -2.80 1.23 6.86
C ASP A 291 -4.19 1.71 6.44
N TYR A 292 -4.58 2.91 6.89
CA TYR A 292 -5.89 3.47 6.61
C TYR A 292 -6.16 3.67 5.10
N GLU A 293 -5.18 4.19 4.35
CA GLU A 293 -5.37 4.47 2.92
C GLU A 293 -5.44 3.16 2.13
N TYR A 294 -4.68 2.13 2.52
CA TYR A 294 -4.81 0.78 1.96
C TYR A 294 -6.21 0.21 2.14
N VAL A 295 -6.76 0.25 3.36
CA VAL A 295 -8.12 -0.25 3.63
C VAL A 295 -9.15 0.56 2.83
N ASN A 296 -8.99 1.88 2.78
CA ASN A 296 -9.87 2.75 2.00
C ASN A 296 -9.81 2.44 0.49
N GLU A 297 -8.62 2.26 -0.08
CA GLU A 297 -8.50 1.91 -1.49
C GLU A 297 -9.07 0.51 -1.79
N LEU A 298 -8.87 -0.48 -0.91
CA LEU A 298 -9.49 -1.80 -1.05
C LEU A 298 -11.02 -1.74 -1.06
N CYS A 299 -11.61 -0.86 -0.24
CA CYS A 299 -13.06 -0.63 -0.23
C CYS A 299 -13.56 -0.02 -1.56
N ASN A 300 -12.72 0.70 -2.30
CA ASN A 300 -13.10 1.34 -3.55
C ASN A 300 -12.51 0.63 -4.79
N PHE A 301 -11.90 -0.55 -4.61
CA PHE A 301 -11.29 -1.32 -5.70
C PHE A 301 -12.27 -2.36 -6.27
N VAL A 302 -12.98 -1.96 -7.32
CA VAL A 302 -14.20 -2.60 -7.81
C VAL A 302 -14.01 -3.31 -9.14
N GLN A 303 -14.82 -4.33 -9.38
CA GLN A 303 -14.84 -5.02 -10.66
C GLN A 303 -15.43 -4.15 -11.76
N VAL A 304 -14.64 -3.92 -12.81
CA VAL A 304 -15.06 -3.29 -14.06
C VAL A 304 -14.77 -4.24 -15.21
N LYS A 305 -15.83 -4.84 -15.77
CA LYS A 305 -15.76 -5.90 -16.78
C LYS A 305 -14.96 -7.11 -16.25
N GLU A 306 -13.80 -7.39 -16.84
CA GLU A 306 -12.92 -8.53 -16.53
C GLU A 306 -11.72 -8.15 -15.65
N SER A 307 -11.67 -6.92 -15.14
CA SER A 307 -10.57 -6.40 -14.31
C SER A 307 -11.12 -5.70 -13.08
N PHE A 308 -10.23 -5.32 -12.17
CA PHE A 308 -10.51 -4.42 -11.06
C PHE A 308 -9.80 -3.08 -11.28
N GLN A 309 -10.38 -2.00 -10.75
CA GLN A 309 -9.84 -0.64 -10.75
C GLN A 309 -10.49 0.18 -9.65
N ALA A 310 -9.91 1.33 -9.30
CA ALA A 310 -10.58 2.29 -8.43
C ALA A 310 -11.95 2.73 -8.98
N GLU A 311 -12.92 2.90 -8.08
CA GLU A 311 -14.17 3.60 -8.37
C GLU A 311 -13.90 5.06 -8.77
N GLN A 312 -14.83 5.66 -9.51
CA GLN A 312 -14.67 7.04 -9.98
C GLN A 312 -14.47 8.01 -8.81
N GLY A 313 -13.36 8.77 -8.86
CA GLY A 313 -13.00 9.73 -7.81
C GLY A 313 -12.11 9.15 -6.70
N PHE A 314 -11.74 7.87 -6.81
CA PHE A 314 -10.79 7.21 -5.91
C PHE A 314 -9.50 6.85 -6.65
N HIS A 315 -8.49 6.46 -5.88
CA HIS A 315 -7.18 6.02 -6.36
C HIS A 315 -6.96 4.55 -5.99
N ASP A 316 -6.03 3.88 -6.67
CA ASP A 316 -5.66 2.48 -6.42
C ASP A 316 -4.14 2.27 -6.32
N ASP A 317 -3.31 3.32 -6.20
CA ASP A 317 -1.84 3.20 -6.24
C ASP A 317 -1.28 2.25 -5.13
N ILE A 318 -1.86 2.30 -3.92
CA ILE A 318 -1.44 1.44 -2.80
C ILE A 318 -1.94 0.01 -3.03
N VAL A 319 -3.19 -0.13 -3.48
CA VAL A 319 -3.72 -1.46 -3.82
C VAL A 319 -2.93 -2.09 -4.97
N MET A 320 -2.54 -1.32 -5.99
CA MET A 320 -1.73 -1.79 -7.11
C MET A 320 -0.34 -2.27 -6.66
N CYS A 321 0.30 -1.59 -5.71
CA CYS A 321 1.51 -2.11 -5.05
C CYS A 321 1.25 -3.49 -4.40
N THR A 322 0.13 -3.67 -3.70
CA THR A 322 -0.21 -4.98 -3.10
C THR A 322 -0.62 -6.05 -4.13
N VAL A 323 -1.20 -5.67 -5.26
CA VAL A 323 -1.50 -6.56 -6.40
C VAL A 323 -0.21 -7.09 -7.02
N LEU A 324 0.78 -6.21 -7.23
CA LEU A 324 2.09 -6.60 -7.76
C LEU A 324 2.89 -7.44 -6.77
N PHE A 325 2.85 -7.11 -5.48
CA PHE A 325 3.38 -7.97 -4.43
C PHE A 325 2.73 -9.37 -4.46
N SER A 326 1.42 -9.43 -4.58
CA SER A 326 0.68 -10.70 -4.65
C SER A 326 1.00 -11.51 -5.91
N TRP A 327 1.29 -10.85 -7.03
CA TRP A 327 1.81 -11.51 -8.22
C TRP A 327 3.24 -12.05 -8.00
N LEU A 328 4.09 -11.29 -7.30
CA LEU A 328 5.47 -11.65 -6.97
C LEU A 328 5.54 -12.90 -6.07
N ILE A 329 4.75 -12.95 -4.99
CA ILE A 329 4.80 -14.10 -4.05
C ILE A 329 4.36 -15.43 -4.68
N ARG A 330 3.67 -15.38 -5.82
CA ARG A 330 3.28 -16.57 -6.58
C ARG A 330 4.40 -17.11 -7.49
N GLN A 331 5.42 -16.30 -7.78
CA GLN A 331 6.55 -16.69 -8.63
C GLN A 331 7.42 -17.72 -7.91
N ASP A 332 7.93 -18.70 -8.65
CA ASP A 332 8.75 -19.76 -8.05
C ASP A 332 10.06 -19.21 -7.47
N TYR A 333 10.69 -18.25 -8.16
CA TYR A 333 11.88 -17.56 -7.66
C TYR A 333 11.67 -16.91 -6.28
N PHE A 334 10.48 -16.37 -6.00
CA PHE A 334 10.18 -15.79 -4.70
C PHE A 334 10.13 -16.84 -3.59
N LYS A 335 9.63 -18.06 -3.90
CA LYS A 335 9.63 -19.19 -2.96
C LYS A 335 11.05 -19.64 -2.65
N ASP A 336 11.93 -19.60 -3.64
CA ASP A 336 13.34 -19.92 -3.46
C ASP A 336 14.05 -18.85 -2.61
N LEU A 337 13.73 -17.57 -2.84
CA LEU A 337 14.27 -16.44 -2.07
C LEU A 337 13.89 -16.49 -0.58
N THR A 338 12.66 -16.88 -0.27
CA THR A 338 12.15 -16.97 1.11
C THR A 338 12.61 -18.23 1.84
N ASN A 339 13.15 -19.22 1.13
CA ASN A 339 13.74 -20.41 1.73
C ASN A 339 15.22 -20.15 2.11
N LYS A 340 15.53 -20.13 3.41
CA LYS A 340 16.88 -19.81 3.93
C LYS A 340 18.00 -20.67 3.34
N ASP A 341 17.74 -21.95 3.07
CA ASP A 341 18.75 -22.86 2.53
C ASP A 341 18.97 -22.64 1.03
N LEU A 342 17.89 -22.35 0.28
CA LEU A 342 17.97 -22.03 -1.15
C LEU A 342 18.55 -20.63 -1.38
N ARG A 343 18.28 -19.67 -0.50
CA ARG A 343 18.82 -18.30 -0.59
C ARG A 343 20.35 -18.29 -0.54
N LYS A 344 20.97 -19.04 0.38
CA LYS A 344 22.44 -19.18 0.45
C LYS A 344 23.00 -19.76 -0.85
N LYS A 345 22.31 -20.75 -1.41
CA LYS A 345 22.69 -21.37 -2.68
C LYS A 345 22.57 -20.40 -3.85
N LEU A 346 21.48 -19.64 -3.95
CA LEU A 346 21.30 -18.62 -4.98
C LEU A 346 22.37 -17.53 -4.94
N TYR A 347 22.79 -17.09 -3.75
CA TYR A 347 23.91 -16.14 -3.63
C TYR A 347 25.23 -16.76 -4.09
N ALA A 348 25.52 -18.00 -3.71
CA ALA A 348 26.73 -18.69 -4.15
C ALA A 348 26.73 -18.93 -5.67
N ASP A 349 25.60 -19.36 -6.22
CA ASP A 349 25.42 -19.58 -7.66
C ASP A 349 25.59 -18.24 -8.41
N ASN A 350 24.99 -17.14 -7.93
CA ASN A 350 25.17 -15.82 -8.54
C ASN A 350 26.64 -15.35 -8.46
N GLN A 351 27.32 -15.53 -7.32
CA GLN A 351 28.74 -15.18 -7.19
C GLN A 351 29.60 -15.98 -8.16
N GLN A 352 29.36 -17.29 -8.27
CA GLN A 352 30.09 -18.16 -9.17
C GLN A 352 29.83 -17.81 -10.64
N MET A 353 28.59 -17.45 -11.01
CA MET A 353 28.29 -17.02 -12.38
C MET A 353 28.89 -15.65 -12.71
N ILE A 354 28.96 -14.72 -11.74
CA ILE A 354 29.69 -13.45 -11.89
C ILE A 354 31.18 -13.73 -12.06
N GLU A 355 31.77 -14.62 -11.26
CA GLU A 355 33.16 -15.05 -11.44
C GLU A 355 33.38 -15.65 -12.84
N ASP A 356 32.50 -16.56 -13.28
CA ASP A 356 32.59 -17.19 -14.61
C ASP A 356 32.47 -16.17 -15.76
N ASP A 357 31.64 -15.13 -15.63
CA ASP A 357 31.51 -14.04 -16.62
C ASP A 357 32.66 -13.01 -16.54
N VAL A 358 33.28 -12.83 -15.36
CA VAL A 358 34.39 -11.89 -15.14
C VAL A 358 35.76 -12.53 -15.42
N LEU A 359 35.86 -13.86 -15.47
CA LEU A 359 37.09 -14.58 -15.78
C LEU A 359 37.62 -14.17 -17.17
N PRO A 360 38.71 -13.38 -17.25
CA PRO A 360 39.30 -12.99 -18.52
C PRO A 360 40.01 -14.20 -19.13
N PHE A 361 39.87 -14.34 -20.44
CA PHE A 361 40.53 -15.28 -21.36
C PHE A 361 41.64 -16.18 -20.78
N GLY A 362 41.43 -17.48 -20.96
CA GLY A 362 42.30 -18.55 -20.48
C GLY A 362 43.77 -18.39 -20.86
N PHE A 363 44.61 -18.89 -19.95
CA PHE A 363 45.99 -19.25 -20.25
C PHE A 363 45.98 -20.26 -21.40
N ILE A 364 46.41 -19.84 -22.58
CA ILE A 364 46.91 -20.79 -23.58
C ILE A 364 48.29 -21.19 -23.07
N ASP A 365 48.37 -22.34 -22.41
CA ASP A 365 49.63 -23.05 -22.23
C ASP A 365 50.03 -23.57 -23.63
N ASP A 366 50.91 -22.84 -24.30
CA ASP A 366 51.50 -23.27 -25.58
C ASP A 366 52.69 -24.23 -25.40
N GLY A 367 52.93 -24.71 -24.17
CA GLY A 367 53.98 -25.66 -23.86
C GLY A 367 55.39 -25.10 -24.05
N SER A 368 55.55 -23.79 -24.20
CA SER A 368 56.86 -23.13 -24.16
C SER A 368 57.10 -22.56 -22.78
N GLY A 369 57.84 -23.32 -21.96
CA GLY A 369 58.19 -22.91 -20.61
C GLY A 369 59.05 -21.65 -20.63
N ASP A 370 58.46 -20.53 -20.21
CA ASP A 370 59.17 -19.43 -19.58
C ASP A 370 58.20 -18.73 -18.62
N ASP A 371 58.40 -18.96 -17.32
CA ASP A 371 57.66 -18.31 -16.23
C ASP A 371 58.10 -16.84 -16.14
N GLY A 372 57.60 -16.02 -17.07
CA GLY A 372 57.75 -14.58 -17.04
C GLY A 372 56.68 -13.96 -16.15
N ILE A 373 57.05 -13.53 -14.95
CA ILE A 373 56.24 -12.60 -14.14
C ILE A 373 56.03 -11.35 -14.99
N ILE A 374 54.78 -11.11 -15.42
CA ILE A 374 54.40 -9.87 -16.09
C ILE A 374 54.18 -8.84 -14.98
N ASP A 375 55.17 -7.96 -14.79
CA ASP A 375 54.99 -6.74 -14.02
C ASP A 375 53.95 -5.87 -14.73
N ILE A 376 52.78 -5.73 -14.11
CA ILE A 376 51.74 -4.83 -14.59
C ILE A 376 52.20 -3.41 -14.29
N ASP A 377 52.65 -2.70 -15.33
CA ASP A 377 53.03 -1.29 -15.28
C ASP A 377 51.79 -0.42 -15.00
N VAL A 378 51.54 -0.20 -13.71
CA VAL A 378 50.40 0.55 -13.15
C VAL A 378 50.37 2.03 -13.58
N ASP A 379 51.46 2.57 -14.11
CA ASP A 379 51.54 3.98 -14.54
C ASP A 379 50.85 4.25 -15.89
N ARG A 380 50.51 3.20 -16.65
CA ARG A 380 49.92 3.34 -18.00
C ARG A 380 48.38 3.37 -18.05
N LEU A 381 47.70 3.18 -16.91
CA LEU A 381 46.23 3.16 -16.82
C LEU A 381 45.61 4.42 -16.21
N GLY A 382 46.38 5.44 -15.86
CA GLY A 382 45.85 6.77 -15.49
C GLY A 382 44.98 6.82 -14.23
N TRP A 383 45.00 5.78 -13.39
CA TRP A 383 44.31 5.75 -12.10
C TRP A 383 45.34 5.90 -10.99
N SER A 384 45.59 7.14 -10.55
CA SER A 384 46.28 7.36 -9.28
C SER A 384 45.33 7.01 -8.14
N LEU A 385 45.61 5.92 -7.42
CA LEU A 385 44.96 5.65 -6.12
C LEU A 385 45.30 6.80 -5.15
N PRO A 386 44.33 7.41 -4.45
CA PRO A 386 44.64 8.37 -3.40
C PRO A 386 45.40 7.67 -2.27
N SER A 387 46.51 8.26 -1.85
CA SER A 387 47.33 7.82 -0.72
C SER A 387 46.52 7.75 0.56
N SER A 388 46.78 6.74 1.38
CA SER A 388 46.01 6.25 2.53
C SER A 388 45.92 7.17 3.77
N ASP A 389 45.89 8.50 3.62
CA ASP A 389 45.96 9.45 4.74
C ASP A 389 44.80 10.48 4.82
N THR A 390 43.60 10.12 4.38
CA THR A 390 42.39 10.88 4.72
C THR A 390 41.18 9.99 4.96
N ILE A 391 41.21 9.21 6.06
CA ILE A 391 39.98 8.78 6.75
C ILE A 391 39.79 9.78 7.89
N SER A 392 38.90 10.76 7.69
CA SER A 392 38.34 11.52 8.81
C SER A 392 36.98 10.94 9.14
N ASP A 393 36.87 10.34 10.31
CA ASP A 393 35.62 9.96 10.94
C ASP A 393 34.64 11.14 10.97
N LYS A 394 33.54 10.98 10.24
CA LYS A 394 32.21 11.57 10.48
C LYS A 394 31.29 11.06 9.38
N TRP A 395 30.39 10.14 9.71
CA TRP A 395 28.94 10.31 9.77
C TRP A 395 28.30 9.01 10.20
#